data_AF-A0A7J2XWQ4-F1
#
_entry.id   AF-A0A7J2XWQ4-F1
#
_cell.length_a   1.000
_cell.length_b   1.000
_cell.length_c   1.000
_cell.angle_alpha   90.00
_cell.angle_beta   90.00
_cell.angle_gamma   90.00
#
_symmetry.space_group_name_H-M   'P 1'
#
loop_
_entity.id
_entity.type
_entity.pdbx_description
1 polymer ?
#
loop_
_entity_poly.entity_id
_entity_poly.type
_entity_poly.pdbx_seq_one_letter_code
_entity_poly.pdbx_strand_id
1 'polypeptide(L)'
;MFKSSALAQHERGLMMEDVKALLKEAFDLKAMGNYTESFTILRRVLQLSFKLVLSRLEVDAPYDSTLSLYHLIPIELRPPIGERELQDFESKYMLSLSSDPPDPRSLEAGLEIAERVVHWADSIIKNKRESLEPQGFSRL
;
A
#
# COMPACT_ATOMS: atom_id res chain seq x y z
N MET A 1 -32.89 22.70 -14.73
CA MET A 1 -32.23 21.44 -15.16
C MET A 1 -31.13 21.13 -14.17
N PHE A 2 -31.40 20.23 -13.22
CA PHE A 2 -30.42 19.77 -12.25
C PHE A 2 -30.08 18.31 -12.58
N LYS A 3 -28.80 18.03 -12.84
CA LYS A 3 -28.05 16.78 -12.56
C LYS A 3 -26.81 16.71 -13.46
N SER A 4 -25.71 17.33 -13.03
CA SER A 4 -24.37 16.99 -13.56
C SER A 4 -23.24 17.11 -12.54
N SER A 5 -23.53 17.11 -11.23
CA SER A 5 -22.47 17.23 -10.20
C SER A 5 -22.24 15.97 -9.36
N ALA A 6 -22.99 14.88 -9.59
CA ALA A 6 -22.87 13.65 -8.79
C ALA A 6 -21.98 12.57 -9.43
N LEU A 7 -21.64 12.70 -10.73
CA LEU A 7 -20.80 11.73 -11.44
C LEU A 7 -19.30 12.05 -11.39
N ALA A 8 -18.92 13.27 -11.00
CA ALA A 8 -17.52 13.66 -10.85
C ALA A 8 -16.90 13.26 -9.49
N GLN A 9 -17.69 12.67 -8.58
CA GLN A 9 -17.24 12.21 -7.26
C GLN A 9 -17.03 10.70 -7.16
N HIS A 10 -17.21 9.95 -8.26
CA HIS A 10 -17.15 8.48 -8.27
C HIS A 10 -15.84 7.89 -8.85
N GLU A 11 -14.89 8.75 -9.26
CA GLU A 11 -13.59 8.32 -9.82
C GLU A 11 -12.40 8.95 -9.05
N ARG A 12 -12.48 9.05 -7.72
CA ARG A 12 -11.22 9.02 -6.95
C ARG A 12 -10.75 7.58 -6.91
N GLY A 13 -10.23 7.12 -8.06
CA GLY A 13 -9.41 5.92 -8.10
C GLY A 13 -8.32 6.09 -7.04
N LEU A 14 -8.10 5.05 -6.25
CA LEU A 14 -7.13 5.05 -5.18
C LEU A 14 -5.76 5.48 -5.75
N MET A 15 -5.14 6.52 -5.20
CA MET A 15 -3.88 7.05 -5.72
C MET A 15 -2.70 6.68 -4.83
N MET A 16 -1.51 6.62 -5.41
CA MET A 16 -0.28 6.37 -4.66
C MET A 16 -0.02 7.47 -3.61
N GLU A 17 -0.46 8.70 -3.86
CA GLU A 17 -0.37 9.81 -2.90
C GLU A 17 -1.24 9.58 -1.66
N ASP A 18 -2.41 8.94 -1.80
CA ASP A 18 -3.25 8.58 -0.66
C ASP A 18 -2.54 7.55 0.23
N VAL A 19 -1.84 6.59 -0.39
CA VAL A 19 -1.06 5.57 0.33
C VAL A 19 0.12 6.19 1.08
N LYS A 20 0.82 7.15 0.48
CA LYS A 20 1.91 7.90 1.14
C LYS A 20 1.38 8.75 2.30
N ALA A 21 0.21 9.37 2.14
CA ALA A 21 -0.43 10.13 3.21
C ALA A 21 -0.79 9.23 4.41
N LEU A 22 -1.35 8.04 4.16
CA LEU A 22 -1.63 7.04 5.19
C LEU A 22 -0.35 6.55 5.89
N LEU A 23 0.74 6.33 5.14
CA LEU A 23 2.02 5.97 5.76
C LEU A 23 2.50 7.06 6.71
N LYS A 24 2.42 8.33 6.30
CA LYS A 24 2.73 9.47 7.18
C LYS A 24 1.83 9.49 8.43
N GLU A 25 0.53 9.25 8.26
CA GLU A 25 -0.41 9.19 9.37
C GLU A 25 -0.04 8.09 10.38
N ALA A 26 0.38 6.91 9.90
CA ALA A 26 0.87 5.84 10.77
C ALA A 26 2.10 6.27 11.59
N PHE A 27 3.04 7.01 10.99
CA PHE A 27 4.19 7.59 11.70
C PHE A 27 3.76 8.59 12.79
N ASP A 28 2.83 9.49 12.47
CA ASP A 28 2.33 10.50 13.41
C ASP A 28 1.62 9.82 14.60
N LEU A 29 0.80 8.80 14.34
CA LEU A 29 0.12 8.01 15.37
C LEU A 29 1.10 7.27 16.29
N LYS A 30 2.17 6.70 15.74
CA LYS A 30 3.25 6.12 16.55
C LYS A 30 3.89 7.17 17.46
N ALA A 31 4.21 8.35 16.94
CA ALA A 31 4.81 9.43 17.73
C ALA A 31 3.90 9.91 18.87
N MET A 32 2.58 9.83 18.68
CA MET A 32 1.56 10.14 19.69
C MET A 32 1.29 8.99 20.68
N GLY A 33 1.93 7.83 20.52
CA GLY A 33 1.70 6.65 21.37
C GLY A 33 0.45 5.84 21.00
N ASN A 34 -0.23 6.17 19.90
CA ASN A 34 -1.41 5.46 19.42
C ASN A 34 -1.01 4.26 18.53
N TYR A 35 -0.46 3.23 19.16
CA TYR A 35 0.17 2.12 18.45
C TYR A 35 -0.84 1.19 17.75
N THR A 36 -2.01 0.96 18.34
CA THR A 36 -3.04 0.10 17.73
C THR A 36 -3.59 0.70 16.44
N GLU A 37 -3.88 1.99 16.45
CA GLU A 37 -4.33 2.70 15.24
C GLU A 37 -3.21 2.74 14.19
N SER A 38 -1.97 3.02 14.62
CA SER A 38 -0.80 2.98 13.73
C SER A 38 -0.66 1.62 13.03
N PHE A 39 -0.78 0.51 13.76
CA PHE A 39 -0.78 -0.85 13.17
C PHE A 39 -1.91 -1.07 12.16
N THR A 40 -3.10 -0.56 12.45
CA THR A 40 -4.26 -0.66 11.55
C THR A 40 -4.02 0.09 10.25
N ILE A 41 -3.48 1.30 10.33
CA ILE A 41 -3.13 2.08 9.15
C ILE A 41 -2.00 1.42 8.36
N LEU A 42 -0.97 0.87 9.01
CA LEU A 42 0.11 0.16 8.30
C LEU A 42 -0.40 -1.03 7.50
N ARG A 43 -1.30 -1.83 8.10
CA ARG A 43 -1.91 -2.94 7.38
C ARG A 43 -2.68 -2.44 6.16
N ARG A 44 -3.40 -1.33 6.30
CA ARG A 44 -4.10 -0.70 5.18
C ARG A 44 -3.14 -0.21 4.10
N VAL A 45 -2.03 0.40 4.47
CA VAL A 45 -0.97 0.84 3.54
C VAL A 45 -0.45 -0.33 2.70
N LEU A 46 -0.17 -1.48 3.32
CA LEU A 46 0.29 -2.68 2.61
C LEU A 46 -0.76 -3.18 1.62
N GLN A 47 -2.00 -3.36 2.07
CA GLN A 47 -3.10 -3.83 1.23
C GLN A 47 -3.32 -2.92 0.02
N LEU A 48 -3.34 -1.59 0.25
CA LEU A 48 -3.57 -0.63 -0.81
C LEU A 48 -2.41 -0.60 -1.79
N SER A 49 -1.16 -0.66 -1.31
CA SER A 49 0.03 -0.75 -2.17
C SER A 49 -0.04 -1.96 -3.10
N PHE A 50 -0.39 -3.13 -2.56
CA PHE A 50 -0.54 -4.35 -3.36
C PHE A 50 -1.70 -4.26 -4.34
N LYS A 51 -2.86 -3.78 -3.90
CA LYS A 51 -4.02 -3.59 -4.78
C LYS A 51 -3.75 -2.61 -5.93
N LEU A 52 -3.02 -1.53 -5.67
CA LEU A 52 -2.60 -0.59 -6.71
C LEU A 52 -1.72 -1.27 -7.76
N VAL A 53 -0.73 -2.05 -7.32
CA VAL A 53 0.14 -2.78 -8.25
C VAL A 53 -0.64 -3.86 -9.00
N LEU A 54 -1.49 -4.64 -8.34
CA LEU A 54 -2.31 -5.68 -9.00
C LEU A 54 -3.27 -5.08 -10.02
N SER A 55 -3.97 -4.00 -9.67
CA SER A 55 -4.82 -3.25 -10.61
C SER A 55 -4.00 -2.76 -11.80
N ARG A 56 -2.78 -2.28 -11.54
CA ARG A 56 -1.84 -1.82 -12.57
C ARG A 56 -1.34 -2.96 -13.47
N LEU A 57 -1.33 -4.19 -12.98
CA LEU A 57 -1.04 -5.43 -13.72
C LEU A 57 -2.29 -6.09 -14.33
N GLU A 58 -3.47 -5.45 -14.21
CA GLU A 58 -4.75 -5.99 -14.67
C GLU A 58 -5.13 -7.33 -14.00
N VAL A 59 -4.65 -7.54 -12.77
CA VAL A 59 -4.97 -8.68 -11.92
C VAL A 59 -6.07 -8.28 -10.95
N ASP A 60 -7.17 -9.04 -10.94
CA ASP A 60 -8.25 -8.84 -9.98
C ASP A 60 -7.80 -9.22 -8.56
N ALA A 61 -8.19 -8.40 -7.58
CA ALA A 61 -7.70 -8.47 -6.21
C ALA A 61 -8.88 -8.41 -5.21
N PRO A 62 -9.72 -9.47 -5.13
CA PRO A 62 -10.94 -9.47 -4.32
C PRO A 62 -10.69 -9.63 -2.81
N TYR A 63 -9.44 -9.84 -2.41
CA TYR A 63 -9.08 -10.17 -1.03
C TYR A 63 -8.68 -8.94 -0.20
N ASP A 64 -8.98 -8.99 1.09
CA ASP A 64 -8.48 -8.05 2.11
C ASP A 64 -7.35 -8.65 2.97
N SER A 65 -6.93 -9.88 2.67
CA SER A 65 -5.76 -10.50 3.29
C SER A 65 -4.50 -9.97 2.62
N THR A 66 -3.62 -9.34 3.40
CA THR A 66 -2.34 -8.81 2.90
C THR A 66 -1.45 -9.90 2.31
N LEU A 67 -1.42 -11.08 2.94
CA LEU A 67 -0.67 -12.24 2.45
C LEU A 67 -1.25 -12.79 1.14
N SER A 68 -2.58 -12.87 1.02
CA SER A 68 -3.23 -13.33 -0.21
C SER A 68 -2.99 -12.36 -1.36
N LEU A 69 -3.03 -11.05 -1.10
CA LEU A 69 -2.66 -10.03 -2.10
C LEU A 69 -1.19 -10.15 -2.52
N TYR A 70 -0.28 -10.39 -1.57
CA TYR A 70 1.14 -10.60 -1.86
C TYR A 70 1.36 -11.80 -2.79
N HIS A 71 0.64 -12.90 -2.59
CA HIS A 71 0.76 -14.10 -3.44
C HIS A 71 0.20 -13.94 -4.85
N LEU A 72 -0.70 -12.98 -5.08
CA LEU A 72 -1.17 -12.65 -6.43
C LEU A 72 -0.11 -11.90 -7.26
N ILE A 73 0.90 -11.31 -6.62
CA ILE A 73 1.96 -10.59 -7.32
C ILE A 73 2.92 -11.61 -7.97
N PRO A 74 3.17 -11.50 -9.30
CA PRO A 74 4.15 -12.34 -10.00
C PRO A 74 5.50 -12.34 -9.29
N ILE A 75 6.16 -13.50 -9.23
CA ILE A 75 7.39 -13.70 -8.43
C ILE A 75 8.48 -12.69 -8.80
N GLU A 76 8.60 -12.36 -10.09
CA GLU A 76 9.59 -11.43 -10.64
C GLU A 76 9.34 -9.97 -10.23
N LEU A 77 8.11 -9.65 -9.83
CA LEU A 77 7.67 -8.31 -9.46
C LEU A 77 7.38 -8.18 -7.96
N ARG A 78 7.62 -9.23 -7.16
CA ARG A 78 7.31 -9.19 -5.73
C ARG A 78 8.05 -8.06 -5.03
N PRO A 79 7.42 -7.44 -4.02
CA PRO A 79 8.08 -6.42 -3.20
C PRO A 79 9.31 -7.02 -2.52
N PRO A 80 10.34 -6.19 -2.20
CA PRO A 80 11.58 -6.62 -1.56
C PRO A 80 11.39 -6.86 -0.05
N ILE A 81 10.43 -7.72 0.29
CA ILE A 81 10.11 -8.13 1.65
C ILE A 81 9.97 -9.66 1.71
N GLY A 82 10.29 -10.24 2.86
CA GLY A 82 10.12 -11.69 3.06
C GLY A 82 8.66 -12.06 3.28
N GLU A 83 8.22 -13.22 2.78
CA GLU A 83 6.88 -13.73 3.11
C GLU A 83 6.72 -13.94 4.62
N ARG A 84 7.74 -14.51 5.27
CA ARG A 84 7.77 -14.70 6.73
C ARG A 84 7.65 -13.37 7.49
N GLU A 85 8.32 -12.34 7.00
CA GLU A 85 8.28 -11.00 7.57
C GLU A 85 6.85 -10.42 7.51
N LEU A 86 6.15 -10.64 6.40
CA LEU A 86 4.76 -10.25 6.25
C LEU A 86 3.80 -11.06 7.14
N GLN A 87 4.04 -12.36 7.29
CA GLN A 87 3.27 -13.23 8.19
C GLN A 87 3.45 -12.83 9.67
N ASP A 88 4.68 -12.49 10.07
CA ASP A 88 4.98 -12.01 11.42
C ASP A 88 4.25 -10.67 11.69
N PHE A 89 4.21 -9.77 10.70
CA PHE A 89 3.44 -8.52 10.77
C PHE A 89 1.93 -8.78 10.96
N GLU A 90 1.31 -9.61 10.12
CA GLU A 90 -0.14 -9.91 10.23
C GLU A 90 -0.48 -10.58 11.56
N SER A 91 0.40 -11.45 12.08
CA SER A 91 0.21 -12.09 13.39
C SER A 91 0.22 -11.06 14.51
N LYS A 92 1.17 -10.11 14.48
CA LYS A 92 1.26 -9.01 15.46
C LYS A 92 0.09 -8.04 15.37
N TYR A 93 -0.41 -7.77 14.16
CA TYR A 93 -1.64 -7.01 13.96
C TYR A 93 -2.86 -7.70 14.59
N MET A 94 -3.03 -9.01 14.39
CA MET A 94 -4.13 -9.74 15.03
C MET A 94 -4.04 -9.70 16.56
N LEU A 95 -2.82 -9.77 17.11
CA LEU A 95 -2.59 -9.63 18.55
C LEU A 95 -2.97 -8.24 19.05
N SER A 96 -2.64 -7.17 18.32
CA SER A 96 -2.95 -5.79 18.72
C SER A 96 -4.45 -5.47 18.75
N LEU A 97 -5.27 -6.22 18.01
CA LEU A 97 -6.72 -6.16 18.09
C LEU A 97 -7.30 -6.90 19.31
N SER A 98 -6.55 -7.85 19.88
CA SER A 98 -7.10 -8.88 20.77
C SER A 98 -6.94 -8.64 22.28
N SER A 99 -6.24 -7.58 22.73
CA SER A 99 -6.33 -6.92 24.07
C SER A 99 -4.99 -6.41 24.63
N ASP A 100 -3.85 -6.73 24.01
CA ASP A 100 -2.55 -6.20 24.46
C ASP A 100 -2.13 -4.97 23.64
N PRO A 101 -1.65 -3.88 24.28
CA PRO A 101 -1.09 -2.76 23.55
C PRO A 101 0.11 -3.26 22.73
N PRO A 102 0.13 -2.99 21.41
CA PRO A 102 1.19 -3.50 20.56
C PRO A 102 2.57 -3.02 21.01
N ASP A 103 3.55 -3.94 20.99
CA ASP A 103 4.94 -3.64 21.30
C ASP A 103 5.52 -2.57 20.33
N PRO A 104 6.08 -1.45 20.83
CA PRO A 104 6.65 -0.39 19.99
C PRO A 104 7.72 -0.88 19.01
N ARG A 105 8.51 -1.90 19.38
CA ARG A 105 9.54 -2.46 18.48
C ARG A 105 8.92 -3.21 17.31
N SER A 106 7.81 -3.89 17.58
CA SER A 106 7.02 -4.55 16.55
C SER A 106 6.39 -3.57 15.56
N LEU A 107 6.02 -2.37 16.02
CA LEU A 107 5.52 -1.30 15.16
C LEU A 107 6.61 -0.70 14.28
N GLU A 108 7.83 -0.55 14.79
CA GLU A 108 8.99 -0.10 14.00
C GLU A 108 9.26 -1.02 12.80
N ALA A 109 9.32 -2.33 13.05
CA ALA A 109 9.47 -3.31 11.97
C ALA A 109 8.33 -3.22 10.94
N GLY A 110 7.09 -2.98 11.40
CA GLY A 110 5.94 -2.76 10.52
C GLY A 110 6.08 -1.52 9.62
N LEU A 111 6.63 -0.42 10.16
CA LEU A 111 6.90 0.80 9.40
C LEU A 111 7.96 0.56 8.32
N GLU A 112 9.06 -0.10 8.65
CA GLU A 112 10.12 -0.43 7.69
C GLU A 112 9.62 -1.34 6.55
N ILE A 113 8.73 -2.30 6.85
CA ILE A 113 8.05 -3.13 5.83
C ILE A 113 7.18 -2.24 4.94
N ALA A 114 6.34 -1.39 5.54
CA ALA A 114 5.42 -0.52 4.80
C ALA A 114 6.16 0.48 3.91
N GLU A 115 7.24 1.09 4.38
CA GLU A 115 8.09 1.99 3.59
C GLU A 115 8.65 1.30 2.35
N ARG A 116 9.29 0.13 2.52
CA ARG A 116 9.84 -0.62 1.39
C ARG A 116 8.77 -1.00 0.38
N VAL A 117 7.59 -1.41 0.84
CA VAL A 117 6.45 -1.73 -0.02
C VAL A 117 5.92 -0.49 -0.74
N VAL A 118 5.78 0.65 -0.07
CA VAL A 118 5.32 1.91 -0.66
C VAL A 118 6.30 2.39 -1.73
N HIS A 119 7.61 2.34 -1.45
CA HIS A 119 8.64 2.69 -2.43
C HIS A 119 8.64 1.76 -3.64
N TRP A 120 8.52 0.45 -3.42
CA TRP A 120 8.40 -0.53 -4.50
C TRP A 120 7.15 -0.25 -5.35
N ALA A 121 5.98 -0.08 -4.73
CA ALA A 121 4.73 0.16 -5.44
C ALA A 121 4.78 1.46 -6.27
N ASP A 122 5.31 2.54 -5.70
CA ASP A 122 5.50 3.81 -6.39
C ASP A 122 6.40 3.66 -7.62
N SER A 123 7.48 2.86 -7.53
CA SER A 123 8.36 2.59 -8.68
C SER A 123 7.65 1.83 -9.80
N ILE A 124 6.88 0.78 -9.48
CA ILE A 124 6.14 -0.02 -10.46
C ILE A 124 5.07 0.82 -11.16
N ILE A 125 4.37 1.67 -10.41
CA ILE A 125 3.33 2.55 -10.93
C ILE A 125 3.94 3.59 -11.88
N LYS A 126 5.09 4.18 -11.53
CA LYS A 126 5.78 5.20 -12.34
C LYS A 126 6.43 4.64 -13.60
N ASN A 127 6.97 3.42 -13.58
CA ASN A 127 7.73 2.87 -14.71
C ASN A 127 6.96 2.73 -16.05
N LYS A 128 5.61 2.65 -16.08
CA LYS A 128 4.85 2.72 -17.36
C LYS A 128 4.49 4.13 -17.78
N ARG A 129 4.52 5.10 -16.87
CA ARG A 129 4.32 6.51 -17.24
C ARG A 129 5.47 6.98 -18.12
N GLU A 130 6.70 6.55 -17.81
CA GLU A 130 7.89 6.87 -18.61
C GLU A 130 7.94 6.09 -19.93
N SER A 131 7.34 4.90 -20.01
CA SER A 131 7.24 4.13 -21.27
C SER A 131 6.16 4.63 -22.24
N LEU A 132 5.43 5.70 -21.88
CA LEU A 132 4.33 6.26 -22.66
C LEU A 132 4.61 7.69 -23.15
N GLU A 133 5.78 8.27 -22.87
CA GLU A 133 6.22 9.43 -23.64
C GLU A 133 6.61 8.96 -25.04
N PRO A 134 5.92 9.40 -26.11
CA PRO A 134 6.41 9.16 -27.45
C PRO A 134 7.77 9.85 -27.52
N GLN A 135 8.85 9.09 -27.67
CA GLN A 135 10.13 9.66 -28.05
C GLN A 135 9.85 10.50 -29.30
N GLY A 136 9.89 11.82 -29.11
CA GLY A 136 9.62 12.76 -30.17
C GLY A 136 10.50 12.38 -31.33
N PHE A 137 9.87 12.13 -32.48
CA PHE A 137 10.57 12.10 -33.75
C PHE A 137 11.34 13.42 -33.88
N SER A 138 12.61 13.42 -33.50
CA SER A 138 13.57 14.39 -34.02
C SER A 138 13.76 14.06 -35.49
N ARG A 139 12.85 14.59 -36.31
CA ARG A 139 13.09 14.78 -37.72
C ARG A 139 14.25 15.76 -37.85
N LEU A 140 15.41 15.27 -38.27
CA LEU A 140 16.33 15.99 -39.14
C LEU A 140 16.86 15.01 -40.19
#